data_AF-A0A918SB46-F1
#
_entry.id   AF-A0A918SB46-F1
#
_cell.length_a   1.000
_cell.length_b   1.000
_cell.length_c   1.000
_cell.angle_alpha   90.00
_cell.angle_beta   90.00
_cell.angle_gamma   90.00
#
_symmetry.space_group_name_H-M   'P 1'
#
loop_
_entity.id
_entity.type
_entity.pdbx_description
1 polymer ?
#
loop_
_entity_poly.entity_id
_entity_poly.type
_entity_poly.pdbx_seq_one_letter_code
_entity_poly.pdbx_strand_id
1 'polypeptide(L)'
;MRNRLTPILATAALLAFAVEAVAADSCPAERAVYELVEDDSRYEIGFQRARNYASIASDLYLYLTTPQRTYWFTFSVSNGYSGMTLIPVTDPNRTDARSDGPQELVALDSDDAEDLDVLRSLRFYALDDDFTFWFEPPNEGEPAPAYVMVPEIGLTLWYGAGSLTDDPTADRDPMPRGIFEPDFCRDQLLPPAWP
;
A
#
# COMPACT_ATOMS: atom_id res chain seq x y z
N MET A 1 -46.69 -21.61 56.01
CA MET A 1 -46.18 -20.48 55.21
C MET A 1 -44.68 -20.64 55.06
N ARG A 2 -44.19 -21.03 53.88
CA ARG A 2 -42.78 -21.34 53.62
C ARG A 2 -42.37 -20.56 52.37
N ASN A 3 -41.83 -19.35 52.55
CA ASN A 3 -41.31 -18.53 51.46
C ASN A 3 -39.95 -19.09 51.02
N ARG A 4 -39.83 -19.48 49.76
CA ARG A 4 -38.55 -19.74 49.10
C ARG A 4 -38.22 -18.52 48.24
N LEU A 5 -37.12 -17.85 48.56
CA LEU A 5 -36.50 -16.81 47.73
C LEU A 5 -35.54 -17.51 46.76
N THR A 6 -35.75 -17.30 45.47
CA THR A 6 -34.88 -17.75 44.38
C THR A 6 -33.97 -16.58 44.01
N PRO A 7 -32.63 -16.72 44.00
CA PRO A 7 -31.77 -15.69 43.43
C PRO A 7 -31.71 -15.88 41.91
N ILE A 8 -31.94 -14.78 41.17
CA ILE A 8 -31.74 -14.71 39.73
C ILE A 8 -30.24 -14.41 39.51
N LEU A 9 -29.50 -15.37 38.95
CA LEU A 9 -28.18 -15.12 38.37
C LEU A 9 -28.38 -14.41 37.04
N ALA A 10 -27.91 -13.16 36.94
CA ALA A 10 -27.82 -12.43 35.68
C ALA A 10 -26.49 -12.78 35.00
N THR A 11 -26.55 -13.62 33.97
CA THR A 11 -25.41 -13.93 33.11
C THR A 11 -25.22 -12.78 32.12
N ALA A 12 -24.19 -11.96 32.32
CA ALA A 12 -23.80 -10.94 31.35
C ALA A 12 -23.09 -11.63 30.17
N ALA A 13 -23.74 -11.63 29.00
CA ALA A 13 -23.12 -12.08 27.76
C ALA A 13 -22.17 -10.99 27.25
N LEU A 14 -20.87 -11.24 27.34
CA LEU A 14 -19.84 -10.48 26.64
C LEU A 14 -19.95 -10.82 25.14
N LEU A 15 -20.54 -9.91 24.37
CA LEU A 15 -20.48 -9.91 22.92
C LEU A 15 -19.05 -9.52 22.51
N ALA A 16 -18.22 -10.53 22.24
CA ALA A 16 -16.97 -10.32 21.53
C ALA A 16 -17.31 -10.01 20.07
N PHE A 17 -17.07 -8.77 19.64
CA PHE A 17 -17.03 -8.43 18.23
C PHE A 17 -15.76 -9.07 17.66
N ALA A 18 -15.91 -10.24 17.05
CA ALA A 18 -14.90 -10.75 16.14
C ALA A 18 -14.90 -9.84 14.92
N VAL A 19 -13.84 -9.05 14.75
CA VAL A 19 -13.52 -8.46 13.45
C VAL A 19 -13.09 -9.64 12.59
N GLU A 20 -13.92 -10.04 11.63
CA GLU A 20 -13.54 -11.01 10.62
C GLU A 20 -12.43 -10.36 9.79
N ALA A 21 -11.20 -10.84 9.95
CA ALA A 21 -10.13 -10.57 9.00
C ALA A 21 -10.61 -11.04 7.63
N VAL A 22 -10.87 -10.10 6.72
CA VAL A 22 -11.35 -10.41 5.38
C VAL A 22 -10.23 -11.13 4.65
N ALA A 23 -10.45 -12.39 4.29
CA ALA A 23 -9.48 -13.16 3.51
C ALA A 23 -9.17 -12.43 2.19
N ALA A 24 -7.89 -12.13 1.97
CA ALA A 24 -7.37 -11.40 0.83
C ALA A 24 -7.84 -11.99 -0.53
N ASP A 25 -8.04 -13.31 -0.59
CA ASP A 25 -8.56 -14.04 -1.76
C ASP A 25 -9.91 -13.53 -2.31
N SER A 26 -10.70 -12.82 -1.50
CA SER A 26 -12.00 -12.26 -1.91
C SER A 26 -11.98 -10.75 -2.15
N CYS A 27 -10.89 -10.06 -1.81
CA CYS A 27 -10.79 -8.62 -1.95
C CYS A 27 -10.13 -8.27 -3.29
N PRO A 28 -10.82 -7.53 -4.18
CA PRO A 28 -10.16 -6.95 -5.35
C PRO A 28 -9.01 -6.04 -4.95
N ALA A 29 -7.90 -6.06 -5.69
CA ALA A 29 -6.70 -5.33 -5.37
C ALA A 29 -6.94 -3.83 -5.11
N GLU A 30 -7.76 -3.17 -5.94
CA GLU A 30 -8.07 -1.74 -5.79
C GLU A 30 -8.87 -1.40 -4.51
N ARG A 31 -9.35 -2.40 -3.78
CA ARG A 31 -10.10 -2.27 -2.52
C ARG A 31 -9.27 -2.65 -1.31
N ALA A 32 -8.17 -3.38 -1.50
CA ALA A 32 -7.35 -3.87 -0.40
C ALA A 32 -6.56 -2.74 0.26
N VAL A 33 -6.55 -2.78 1.59
CA VAL A 33 -5.74 -1.91 2.44
C VAL A 33 -4.92 -2.80 3.35
N TYR A 34 -3.61 -2.52 3.38
CA TYR A 34 -2.64 -3.23 4.19
C TYR A 34 -2.06 -2.29 5.21
N GLU A 35 -1.69 -2.82 6.37
CA GLU A 35 -1.06 -2.06 7.42
C GLU A 35 0.25 -2.67 7.90
N LEU A 36 1.11 -1.78 8.37
CA LEU A 36 2.26 -2.10 9.19
C LEU A 36 2.17 -1.20 10.43
N VAL A 37 2.19 -1.80 11.61
CA VAL A 37 2.09 -1.08 12.89
C VAL A 37 3.39 -1.30 13.67
N GLU A 38 4.00 -0.21 14.13
CA GLU A 38 5.14 -0.24 15.05
C GLU A 38 4.94 0.82 16.12
N ASP A 39 5.03 0.39 17.38
CA ASP A 39 4.67 1.19 18.55
C ASP A 39 3.27 1.83 18.38
N ASP A 40 3.18 3.15 18.39
CA ASP A 40 1.95 3.93 18.18
C ASP A 40 1.83 4.49 16.74
N SER A 41 2.73 4.09 15.83
CA SER A 41 2.74 4.55 14.44
C SER A 41 2.12 3.51 13.51
N ARG A 42 1.33 4.00 12.55
CA ARG A 42 0.64 3.19 11.55
C ARG A 42 1.06 3.63 10.16
N TYR A 43 1.39 2.65 9.32
CA TYR A 43 1.74 2.83 7.92
C TYR A 43 0.76 2.02 7.09
N GLU A 44 0.28 2.62 6.01
CA GLU A 44 -0.75 2.01 5.16
C GLU A 44 -0.24 1.89 3.74
N ILE A 45 -0.43 0.72 3.14
CA ILE A 45 -0.33 0.53 1.69
C ILE A 45 -1.72 0.23 1.15
N GLY A 46 -2.03 0.79 -0.01
CA GLY A 46 -3.12 0.30 -0.82
C GLY A 46 -2.98 0.73 -2.27
N PHE A 47 -4.02 0.44 -3.03
CA PHE A 47 -4.03 0.64 -4.46
C PHE A 47 -5.15 1.59 -4.87
N GLN A 48 -4.89 2.44 -5.87
CA GLN A 48 -5.91 3.31 -6.47
C GLN A 48 -5.89 3.16 -7.98
N ARG A 49 -7.08 2.98 -8.56
CA ARG A 49 -7.26 2.89 -10.01
C ARG A 49 -6.85 4.18 -10.72
N ALA A 50 -6.18 4.07 -11.86
CA ALA A 50 -6.13 5.11 -12.87
C ALA A 50 -7.46 5.13 -13.67
N ARG A 51 -7.77 6.23 -14.37
CA ARG A 51 -8.92 6.23 -15.31
C ARG A 51 -8.55 5.53 -16.62
N ASN A 52 -7.27 5.57 -16.98
CA ASN A 52 -6.68 4.85 -18.08
C ASN A 52 -5.72 3.79 -17.52
N TYR A 53 -4.41 4.03 -17.60
CA TYR A 53 -3.38 3.13 -17.07
C TYR A 53 -2.37 3.92 -16.24
N ALA A 54 -2.02 3.41 -15.06
CA ALA A 54 -0.99 4.00 -14.21
C ALA A 54 0.41 3.77 -14.80
N SER A 55 0.65 2.58 -15.36
CA SER A 55 1.81 2.28 -16.19
C SER A 55 1.50 1.16 -17.18
N ILE A 56 2.49 0.73 -17.98
CA ILE A 56 2.36 -0.46 -18.82
C ILE A 56 2.21 -1.75 -18.01
N ALA A 57 2.60 -1.74 -16.74
CA ALA A 57 2.63 -2.92 -15.89
C ALA A 57 1.34 -3.13 -15.10
N SER A 58 0.61 -2.05 -14.76
CA SER A 58 -0.63 -2.10 -13.99
C SER A 58 -1.52 -0.87 -14.27
N ASP A 59 -2.83 -1.05 -14.16
CA ASP A 59 -3.81 0.03 -14.12
C ASP A 59 -3.99 0.65 -12.73
N LEU A 60 -3.25 0.18 -11.72
CA LEU A 60 -3.26 0.66 -10.35
C LEU A 60 -2.00 1.48 -10.02
N TYR A 61 -2.20 2.58 -9.30
CA TYR A 61 -1.18 3.21 -8.48
C TYR A 61 -1.08 2.50 -7.15
N LEU A 62 0.14 2.39 -6.60
CA LEU A 62 0.35 2.10 -5.18
C LEU A 62 0.51 3.41 -4.44
N TYR A 63 -0.13 3.54 -3.27
CA TYR A 63 0.20 4.59 -2.32
C TYR A 63 0.76 4.00 -1.03
N LEU A 64 1.67 4.75 -0.41
CA LEU A 64 2.15 4.51 0.95
C LEU A 64 1.79 5.73 1.80
N THR A 65 0.98 5.56 2.83
CA THR A 65 0.70 6.60 3.82
C THR A 65 1.49 6.33 5.08
N THR A 66 2.33 7.29 5.47
CA THR A 66 3.05 7.33 6.74
C THR A 66 2.34 8.31 7.69
N PRO A 67 2.77 8.41 8.96
CA PRO A 67 2.28 9.47 9.85
C PRO A 67 2.54 10.89 9.34
N GLN A 68 3.50 11.08 8.42
CA GLN A 68 3.87 12.40 7.92
C GLN A 68 3.20 12.75 6.59
N ARG A 69 3.09 11.80 5.65
CA ARG A 69 2.59 12.08 4.29
C ARG A 69 2.20 10.82 3.51
N THR A 70 1.62 11.03 2.33
CA THR A 70 1.33 9.97 1.37
C THR A 70 2.25 10.09 0.15
N TYR A 71 2.87 8.97 -0.21
CA TYR A 71 3.72 8.81 -1.39
C TYR A 71 2.97 7.97 -2.43
N TRP A 72 3.24 8.25 -3.70
CA TRP A 72 2.56 7.60 -4.83
C TRP A 72 3.57 6.94 -5.76
N PHE A 73 3.19 5.78 -6.29
CA PHE A 73 4.07 4.99 -7.13
C PHE A 73 3.31 4.34 -8.29
N THR A 74 4.01 4.19 -9.41
CA THR A 74 3.64 3.26 -10.48
C THR A 74 4.51 2.01 -10.43
N PHE A 75 4.10 0.96 -11.13
CA PHE A 75 4.87 -0.27 -11.25
C PHE A 75 5.73 -0.28 -12.51
N SER A 76 6.97 -0.74 -12.35
CA SER A 76 7.83 -1.14 -13.44
C SER A 76 8.24 -2.61 -13.26
N VAL A 77 8.08 -3.40 -14.31
CA VAL A 77 8.51 -4.80 -14.35
C VAL A 77 9.61 -4.97 -15.37
N SER A 78 10.64 -5.72 -15.00
CA SER A 78 11.68 -6.12 -15.95
C SER A 78 11.24 -7.37 -16.71
N ASN A 79 11.53 -7.43 -18.01
CA ASN A 79 11.36 -8.66 -18.77
C ASN A 79 12.24 -9.77 -18.19
N GLY A 80 11.64 -10.86 -17.70
CA GLY A 80 12.33 -12.01 -17.12
C GLY A 80 12.12 -12.16 -15.61
N TYR A 81 13.18 -12.51 -14.87
CA TYR A 81 13.12 -12.83 -13.42
C TYR A 81 13.51 -11.65 -12.50
N SER A 82 13.58 -10.42 -13.01
CA SER A 82 14.21 -9.30 -12.27
C SER A 82 13.27 -8.50 -11.34
N GLY A 83 12.09 -9.06 -11.04
CA GLY A 83 11.13 -8.55 -10.04
C GLY A 83 10.39 -7.26 -10.42
N MET A 84 9.58 -6.78 -9.48
CA MET A 84 8.80 -5.54 -9.59
C MET A 84 9.52 -4.39 -8.86
N THR A 85 9.50 -3.21 -9.44
CA THR A 85 10.07 -1.98 -8.87
C THR A 85 9.02 -0.88 -8.87
N LEU A 86 8.95 -0.11 -7.80
CA LEU A 86 8.10 1.08 -7.72
C LEU A 86 8.82 2.30 -8.29
N ILE A 87 8.12 3.09 -9.08
CA ILE A 87 8.61 4.37 -9.60
C ILE A 87 7.85 5.47 -8.90
N PRO A 88 8.53 6.38 -8.17
CA PRO A 88 7.86 7.45 -7.45
C PRO A 88 7.26 8.44 -8.43
N VAL A 89 6.02 8.84 -8.18
CA VAL A 89 5.29 9.83 -8.98
C VAL A 89 4.66 10.89 -8.08
N THR A 90 4.29 12.04 -8.65
CA THR A 90 3.46 13.02 -7.95
C THR A 90 2.05 12.46 -7.66
N ASP A 91 1.29 13.11 -6.77
CA ASP A 91 -0.08 12.67 -6.45
C ASP A 91 -0.99 12.66 -7.69
N PRO A 92 -1.50 11.49 -8.11
CA PRO A 92 -2.31 11.33 -9.32
C PRO A 92 -3.72 11.92 -9.19
N ASN A 93 -4.12 12.34 -8.00
CA ASN A 93 -5.41 13.01 -7.77
C ASN A 93 -5.36 14.52 -8.01
N ARG A 94 -4.17 15.09 -8.17
CA ARG A 94 -4.02 16.53 -8.42
C ARG A 94 -4.55 16.94 -9.79
N THR A 95 -4.97 18.19 -9.90
CA THR A 95 -5.56 18.71 -11.13
C THR A 95 -4.58 18.85 -12.29
N ASP A 96 -3.29 19.04 -11.99
CA ASP A 96 -2.21 19.11 -12.98
C ASP A 96 -1.87 17.74 -13.57
N ALA A 97 -2.16 16.64 -12.88
CA ALA A 97 -2.04 15.28 -13.42
C ALA A 97 -3.08 14.96 -14.52
N ARG A 98 -4.08 15.82 -14.74
CA ARG A 98 -5.22 15.53 -15.62
C ARG A 98 -4.88 15.40 -17.10
N SER A 99 -3.91 16.16 -17.59
CA SER A 99 -3.59 16.16 -19.03
C SER A 99 -2.74 14.95 -19.41
N ASP A 100 -1.72 14.65 -18.61
CA ASP A 100 -0.63 13.74 -18.99
C ASP A 100 -0.29 12.71 -17.90
N GLY A 101 -1.09 12.63 -16.83
CA GLY A 101 -0.81 11.80 -15.65
C GLY A 101 0.10 12.50 -14.63
N PRO A 102 0.36 11.84 -13.48
CA PRO A 102 1.33 12.34 -12.52
C PRO A 102 2.75 12.31 -13.11
N GLN A 103 3.62 13.19 -12.62
CA GLN A 103 5.00 13.28 -13.07
C GLN A 103 5.85 12.22 -12.36
N GLU A 104 6.69 11.50 -13.12
CA GLU A 104 7.77 10.66 -12.55
C GLU A 104 8.82 11.51 -11.85
N LEU A 105 9.13 11.14 -10.61
CA LEU A 105 10.09 11.85 -9.76
C LEU A 105 11.52 11.33 -9.93
N VAL A 106 11.66 10.09 -10.40
CA VAL A 106 12.94 9.43 -10.70
C VAL A 106 12.81 8.72 -12.04
N ALA A 107 13.72 9.02 -12.96
CA ALA A 107 13.73 8.43 -14.29
C ALA A 107 14.34 7.02 -14.27
N LEU A 108 13.66 6.06 -14.91
CA LEU A 108 14.10 4.66 -15.00
C LEU A 108 15.42 4.46 -15.76
N ASP A 109 15.74 5.37 -16.68
CA ASP A 109 16.96 5.38 -17.49
C ASP A 109 18.02 6.35 -16.95
N SER A 110 17.87 6.82 -15.71
CA SER A 110 18.86 7.69 -15.08
C SER A 110 20.19 6.96 -14.88
N ASP A 111 21.28 7.61 -15.32
CA ASP A 111 22.65 7.22 -15.01
C ASP A 111 23.16 7.84 -13.69
N ASP A 112 22.32 8.65 -13.02
CA ASP A 112 22.67 9.26 -11.74
C ASP A 112 22.71 8.21 -10.63
N ALA A 113 23.78 8.24 -9.82
CA ALA A 113 24.00 7.22 -8.80
C ALA A 113 22.96 7.28 -7.66
N GLU A 114 22.45 8.48 -7.34
CA GLU A 114 21.44 8.68 -6.31
C GLU A 114 20.09 8.11 -6.77
N ASP A 115 19.69 8.43 -8.00
CA ASP A 115 18.47 7.88 -8.62
C ASP A 115 18.52 6.35 -8.67
N LEU A 116 19.67 5.77 -9.05
CA LEU A 116 19.84 4.32 -9.08
C LEU A 116 19.76 3.70 -7.68
N ASP A 117 20.27 4.36 -6.65
CA ASP A 117 20.16 3.88 -5.27
C ASP A 117 18.72 3.97 -4.75
N VAL A 118 17.99 5.03 -5.10
CA VAL A 118 16.55 5.14 -4.84
C VAL A 118 15.81 3.98 -5.51
N LEU A 119 15.97 3.77 -6.82
CA LEU A 119 15.27 2.69 -7.54
C LEU A 119 15.59 1.29 -6.98
N ARG A 120 16.83 1.05 -6.53
CA ARG A 120 17.22 -0.21 -5.88
C ARG A 120 16.51 -0.45 -4.55
N SER A 121 16.15 0.62 -3.84
CA SER A 121 15.42 0.55 -2.57
C SER A 121 13.91 0.35 -2.71
N LEU A 122 13.38 0.54 -3.93
CA LEU A 122 11.95 0.54 -4.21
C LEU A 122 11.47 -0.80 -4.78
N ARG A 123 12.08 -1.90 -4.34
CA ARG A 123 11.63 -3.25 -4.72
C ARG A 123 10.31 -3.57 -4.06
N PHE A 124 9.34 -3.96 -4.88
CA PHE A 124 8.02 -4.37 -4.44
C PHE A 124 7.89 -5.89 -4.52
N TYR A 125 7.35 -6.47 -3.45
CA TYR A 125 7.03 -7.87 -3.37
C TYR A 125 5.55 -8.02 -3.00
N ALA A 126 4.77 -8.58 -3.91
CA ALA A 126 3.47 -9.15 -3.63
C ALA A 126 3.65 -10.66 -3.36
N LEU A 127 3.01 -11.17 -2.32
CA LEU A 127 3.04 -12.60 -1.98
C LEU A 127 1.63 -13.17 -1.84
N ASP A 128 1.48 -14.46 -2.12
CA ASP A 128 0.29 -15.23 -1.77
C ASP A 128 0.35 -15.75 -0.31
N ASP A 129 -0.69 -16.48 0.11
CA ASP A 129 -0.83 -17.03 1.46
C ASP A 129 0.28 -18.03 1.84
N ASP A 130 0.94 -18.63 0.85
CA ASP A 130 2.07 -19.55 1.03
C ASP A 130 3.42 -18.81 1.02
N PHE A 131 3.41 -17.48 1.01
CA PHE A 131 4.59 -16.60 0.86
C PHE A 131 5.35 -16.80 -0.46
N THR A 132 4.66 -17.25 -1.51
CA THR A 132 5.22 -17.31 -2.86
C THR A 132 5.14 -15.93 -3.50
N PHE A 133 6.25 -15.50 -4.09
CA PHE A 133 6.32 -14.22 -4.79
C PHE A 133 5.51 -14.22 -6.08
N TRP A 134 4.74 -13.16 -6.29
CA TRP A 134 4.13 -12.86 -7.57
C TRP A 134 5.18 -12.31 -8.53
N PHE A 135 4.93 -12.52 -9.83
CA PHE A 135 5.80 -12.03 -10.90
C PHE A 135 5.28 -10.74 -11.54
N GLU A 136 3.98 -10.48 -11.42
CA GLU A 136 3.30 -9.33 -11.99
C GLU A 136 2.61 -8.52 -10.88
N PRO A 137 2.53 -7.19 -11.02
CA PRO A 137 1.80 -6.35 -10.09
C PRO A 137 0.29 -6.62 -10.21
N PRO A 138 -0.49 -6.33 -9.16
CA PRO A 138 -1.94 -6.50 -9.23
C PRO A 138 -2.59 -5.51 -10.21
N ASN A 139 -3.71 -5.92 -10.83
CA ASN A 139 -4.59 -5.07 -11.65
C ASN A 139 -5.99 -4.93 -11.04
N GLU A 140 -6.76 -3.96 -11.53
CA GLU A 140 -8.17 -3.77 -11.15
C GLU A 140 -8.98 -5.07 -11.33
N GLY A 141 -9.73 -5.43 -10.29
CA GLY A 141 -10.63 -6.58 -10.29
C GLY A 141 -9.94 -7.92 -10.07
N GLU A 142 -8.60 -7.97 -10.06
CA GLU A 142 -7.85 -9.16 -9.67
C GLU A 142 -7.84 -9.31 -8.14
N PRO A 143 -7.68 -10.54 -7.61
CA PRO A 143 -7.47 -10.74 -6.19
C PRO A 143 -6.28 -9.91 -5.70
N ALA A 144 -6.38 -9.37 -4.49
CA ALA A 144 -5.28 -8.66 -3.86
C ALA A 144 -4.20 -9.65 -3.38
N PRO A 145 -2.91 -9.25 -3.37
CA PRO A 145 -1.87 -10.04 -2.70
C PRO A 145 -2.25 -10.35 -1.24
N ALA A 146 -1.88 -11.52 -0.73
CA ALA A 146 -2.06 -11.83 0.69
C ALA A 146 -1.15 -10.96 1.56
N TYR A 147 0.05 -10.67 1.07
CA TYR A 147 1.02 -9.82 1.76
C TYR A 147 1.73 -8.89 0.78
N VAL A 148 2.14 -7.73 1.27
CA VAL A 148 2.93 -6.76 0.51
C VAL A 148 4.19 -6.39 1.28
N MET A 149 5.31 -6.25 0.58
CA MET A 149 6.55 -5.75 1.17
C MET A 149 7.25 -4.76 0.24
N VAL A 150 7.83 -3.72 0.85
CA VAL A 150 8.79 -2.81 0.21
C VAL A 150 10.00 -2.67 1.16
N PRO A 151 10.84 -3.71 1.30
CA PRO A 151 11.69 -3.87 2.49
C PRO A 151 12.72 -2.77 2.67
N GLU A 152 13.17 -2.16 1.58
CA GLU A 152 14.21 -1.14 1.59
C GLU A 152 13.67 0.30 1.55
N ILE A 153 12.36 0.53 1.40
CA ILE A 153 11.82 1.90 1.26
C ILE A 153 12.09 2.77 2.48
N GLY A 154 12.11 2.20 3.69
CA GLY A 154 12.43 2.93 4.92
C GLY A 154 13.82 3.57 4.89
N LEU A 155 14.77 3.00 4.13
CA LEU A 155 16.10 3.60 3.93
C LEU A 155 15.99 4.92 3.15
N THR A 156 15.23 4.90 2.05
CA THR A 156 15.04 6.08 1.21
C THR A 156 14.22 7.13 1.91
N LEU A 157 13.15 6.73 2.62
CA LEU A 157 12.39 7.66 3.44
C LEU A 157 13.25 8.31 4.55
N TRP A 158 14.29 7.63 5.03
CA TRP A 158 15.16 8.17 6.08
C TRP A 158 16.25 9.13 5.58
N TYR A 159 16.81 8.88 4.39
CA TYR A 159 17.95 9.63 3.84
C TYR A 159 17.59 10.56 2.66
N GLY A 160 16.48 10.32 1.97
CA GLY A 160 16.12 10.98 0.71
C GLY A 160 14.61 10.95 0.45
N ALA A 161 13.78 11.26 1.45
CA ALA A 161 12.33 11.28 1.28
C ALA A 161 11.87 12.23 0.16
N GLY A 162 12.61 13.32 -0.07
CA GLY A 162 12.38 14.26 -1.17
C GLY A 162 12.53 13.67 -2.56
N SER A 163 13.14 12.50 -2.73
CA SER A 163 13.18 11.79 -4.02
C SER A 163 11.88 11.03 -4.30
N LEU A 164 10.98 10.90 -3.31
CA LEU A 164 9.72 10.16 -3.41
C LEU A 164 8.48 11.07 -3.46
N THR A 165 8.65 12.38 -3.35
CA THR A 165 7.55 13.36 -3.37
C THR A 165 8.03 14.70 -3.94
N ASP A 166 7.12 15.48 -4.50
CA ASP A 166 7.41 16.85 -4.93
C ASP A 166 7.16 17.91 -3.85
N ASP A 167 6.89 17.48 -2.61
CA ASP A 167 6.83 18.36 -1.44
C ASP A 167 8.24 18.90 -1.10
N PRO A 168 8.50 20.21 -1.25
CA PRO A 168 9.81 20.79 -0.98
C PRO A 168 10.16 20.79 0.52
N THR A 169 9.22 20.45 1.40
CA THR A 169 9.41 20.33 2.84
C THR A 169 9.64 18.90 3.30
N ALA A 170 9.72 17.94 2.38
CA ALA A 170 9.96 16.54 2.68
C ALA A 170 11.34 16.33 3.32
N ASP A 171 11.33 16.17 4.63
CA ASP A 171 12.46 15.68 5.43
C ASP A 171 12.25 14.20 5.78
N ARG A 172 13.21 13.63 6.52
CA ARG A 172 13.21 12.27 7.07
C ARG A 172 11.83 11.80 7.53
N ASP A 173 11.40 10.68 6.97
CA ASP A 173 10.16 10.01 7.28
C ASP A 173 10.42 8.57 7.73
N PRO A 174 10.68 8.34 9.02
CA PRO A 174 11.06 7.02 9.50
C PRO A 174 9.93 6.02 9.30
N MET A 175 10.28 4.84 8.78
CA MET A 175 9.38 3.69 8.66
C MET A 175 10.16 2.42 9.00
N PRO A 176 9.58 1.50 9.80
CA PRO A 176 10.16 0.18 10.02
C PRO A 176 10.24 -0.64 8.73
N ARG A 177 11.12 -1.63 8.76
CA ARG A 177 11.06 -2.72 7.79
C ARG A 177 10.07 -3.76 8.29
N GLY A 178 9.12 -4.14 7.45
CA GLY A 178 8.13 -5.15 7.82
C GLY A 178 7.33 -5.64 6.62
N ILE A 179 6.46 -6.60 6.91
CA ILE A 179 5.44 -7.07 5.99
C ILE A 179 4.19 -6.25 6.28
N PHE A 180 3.56 -5.72 5.24
CA PHE A 180 2.24 -5.12 5.34
C PHE A 180 1.21 -6.25 5.25
N GLU A 181 0.42 -6.39 6.31
CA GLU A 181 -0.62 -7.40 6.43
C GLU A 181 -1.98 -6.81 6.03
N PRO A 182 -2.92 -7.61 5.49
CA PRO A 182 -4.25 -7.12 5.16
C PRO A 182 -4.97 -6.59 6.41
N ASP A 183 -5.45 -5.35 6.34
CA ASP A 183 -6.28 -4.75 7.41
C ASP A 183 -7.77 -4.88 7.06
N PHE A 184 -8.20 -4.25 5.96
CA PHE A 184 -9.59 -4.35 5.49
C PHE A 184 -9.72 -4.24 3.97
N CYS A 185 -10.88 -4.69 3.49
CA CYS A 185 -11.32 -4.47 2.13
C CYS A 185 -12.32 -3.32 2.08
N ARG A 186 -12.03 -2.25 1.33
CA ARG A 186 -12.89 -1.06 1.23
C ARG A 186 -14.26 -1.40 0.68
N ASP A 187 -15.34 -0.93 1.29
CA ASP A 187 -16.69 -1.07 0.72
C ASP A 187 -16.96 -0.16 -0.48
N GLN A 188 -16.28 0.98 -0.53
CA GLN A 188 -16.45 1.99 -1.57
C GLN A 188 -15.12 2.27 -2.26
N LEU A 189 -15.16 2.30 -3.59
CA LEU A 189 -14.01 2.67 -4.39
C LEU A 189 -13.79 4.17 -4.34
N LEU A 190 -12.52 4.56 -4.24
CA LEU A 190 -12.11 5.92 -4.54
C LEU A 190 -12.39 6.21 -6.02
N PRO A 191 -12.70 7.48 -6.37
CA PRO A 191 -12.70 7.90 -7.76
C PRO A 191 -11.38 7.54 -8.43
N PRO A 192 -11.38 7.06 -9.68
CA PRO A 192 -10.14 6.78 -10.38
C PRO A 192 -9.30 8.07 -10.53
N ALA A 193 -8.01 7.94 -10.24
CA ALA A 193 -7.01 8.99 -10.34
C ALA A 193 -6.60 9.22 -11.82
N TRP A 194 -5.91 10.30 -12.10
CA TRP A 194 -5.44 10.61 -13.45
C TRP A 194 -4.20 9.80 -13.81
N PRO A 195 -3.95 9.54 -15.11
CA PRO A 195 -4.78 9.92 -16.24
C PRO A 195 -6.05 9.11 -16.37
#